data_AF-A0A8T5ID33-F1
#
_entry.id   AF-A0A8T5ID33-F1
#
_cell.length_a   1.000
_cell.length_b   1.000
_cell.length_c   1.000
_cell.angle_alpha   90.00
_cell.angle_beta   90.00
_cell.angle_gamma   90.00
#
_symmetry.space_group_name_H-M   'P 1'
#
loop_
_entity.id
_entity.type
_entity.pdbx_description
1 polymer ?
#
loop_
_entity_poly.entity_id
_entity_poly.type
_entity_poly.pdbx_seq_one_letter_code
_entity_poly.pdbx_strand_id
1 'polypeptide(L)'
;GPCKAIIKVKEILDVRKTKRTAVVDRAKELLLGLVATGEAASKTVIEEVRSVLTTQKLGFFHGLTCGPNIESSDSLIVMEGRNDVSNVINYGIKNAIACDGAGNMKQELIDLANSKETVIVAIDGDRGGEMLLRELYGMMKVDFVAQAPIGQEWELLPQKTMTKCLSMKEAASKVIARLEKTDGEEDSATTPEESTETKEVPENVTELAGHLEELKANHAVFVYVDGSKSEPMGPRSLAKEAEEADGAVAIVLNGPISKRTLEIASEAAIQTVLGTEAGKEYGKIKDVESWLTADF
;
A
#
# COMPACT_ATOMS: atom_id res chain seq x y z
N GLY A 1 48.31 -39.54 -13.31
CA GLY A 1 49.59 -39.50 -14.04
C GLY A 1 50.75 -39.34 -13.07
N PRO A 2 52.01 -39.40 -13.52
CA PRO A 2 53.21 -39.37 -12.67
C PRO A 2 53.55 -37.96 -12.14
N CYS A 3 52.53 -37.20 -11.71
CA CYS A 3 52.71 -35.91 -11.03
C CYS A 3 52.40 -36.07 -9.54
N LYS A 4 53.24 -35.50 -8.68
CA LYS A 4 52.98 -35.41 -7.23
C LYS A 4 51.72 -34.57 -7.00
N ALA A 5 50.61 -35.23 -6.67
CA ALA A 5 49.37 -34.58 -6.25
C ALA A 5 49.26 -34.61 -4.73
N ILE A 6 49.05 -33.45 -4.12
CA ILE A 6 48.78 -33.34 -2.68
C ILE A 6 47.28 -33.21 -2.50
N ILE A 7 46.64 -34.24 -1.95
CA ILE A 7 45.23 -34.24 -1.59
C ILE A 7 45.11 -33.76 -0.15
N LYS A 8 44.36 -32.69 0.09
CA LYS A 8 44.01 -32.21 1.44
C LYS A 8 42.49 -32.30 1.62
N VAL A 9 42.07 -32.91 2.71
CA VAL A 9 40.66 -32.93 3.12
C VAL A 9 40.30 -31.53 3.61
N LYS A 10 39.36 -30.86 2.93
CA LYS A 10 38.87 -29.53 3.33
C LYS A 10 37.79 -29.63 4.40
N GLU A 11 36.84 -30.54 4.23
CA GLU A 11 35.73 -30.76 5.16
C GLU A 11 35.19 -32.19 5.05
N ILE A 12 34.53 -32.67 6.10
CA ILE A 12 33.83 -33.96 6.13
C ILE A 12 32.34 -33.65 6.30
N LEU A 13 31.55 -33.97 5.29
CA LEU A 13 30.10 -33.72 5.27
C LEU A 13 29.30 -35.01 5.33
N ASP A 14 28.18 -34.98 6.06
CA ASP A 14 27.22 -36.09 6.10
C ASP A 14 26.45 -36.18 4.79
N VAL A 15 26.71 -37.27 4.06
CA VAL A 15 26.11 -37.59 2.77
C VAL A 15 24.57 -37.58 2.81
N ARG A 16 23.96 -37.90 3.96
CA ARG A 16 22.50 -37.88 4.12
C ARG A 16 21.95 -36.47 4.14
N LYS A 17 22.63 -35.53 4.83
CA LYS A 17 22.28 -34.10 4.81
C LYS A 17 22.49 -33.55 3.41
N THR A 18 23.65 -33.79 2.79
CA THR A 18 23.97 -33.27 1.45
C THR A 18 22.99 -33.76 0.39
N LYS A 19 22.59 -35.05 0.42
CA LYS A 19 21.57 -35.58 -0.49
C LYS A 19 20.20 -34.95 -0.24
N ARG A 20 19.82 -34.72 1.02
CA ARG A 20 18.53 -34.09 1.34
C ARG A 20 18.49 -32.65 0.83
N THR A 21 19.56 -31.88 1.04
CA THR A 21 19.68 -30.51 0.52
C THR A 21 19.66 -30.49 -1.00
N ALA A 22 20.40 -31.38 -1.67
CA ALA A 22 20.42 -31.47 -3.13
C ALA A 22 19.06 -31.83 -3.74
N VAL A 23 18.27 -32.68 -3.06
CA VAL A 23 16.90 -33.00 -3.47
C VAL A 23 15.98 -31.78 -3.32
N VAL A 24 16.11 -31.04 -2.21
CA VAL A 24 15.34 -29.81 -1.97
C VAL A 24 15.68 -28.74 -3.01
N ASP A 25 16.96 -28.53 -3.30
CA ASP A 25 17.38 -27.51 -4.28
C ASP A 25 16.92 -27.86 -5.70
N ARG A 26 17.01 -29.14 -6.08
CA ARG A 26 16.49 -29.60 -7.37
C ARG A 26 14.96 -29.51 -7.46
N ALA A 27 14.26 -29.74 -6.35
CA ALA A 27 12.81 -29.54 -6.30
C ALA A 27 12.46 -28.05 -6.51
N LYS A 28 13.17 -27.12 -5.86
CA LYS A 28 12.98 -25.67 -6.06
C LYS A 28 13.20 -25.26 -7.52
N GLU A 29 14.26 -25.77 -8.14
CA GLU A 29 14.63 -25.46 -9.52
C GLU A 29 13.58 -25.96 -10.54
N LEU A 30 13.07 -27.18 -10.33
CA LEU A 30 11.97 -27.72 -11.14
C LEU A 30 10.67 -26.94 -10.94
N LEU A 31 10.39 -26.52 -9.70
CA LEU A 31 9.19 -25.75 -9.37
C LEU A 31 9.26 -24.34 -9.98
N LEU A 32 10.43 -23.71 -9.99
CA LEU A 32 10.69 -22.46 -10.74
C LEU A 32 10.39 -22.62 -12.24
N GLY A 33 10.80 -23.75 -12.84
CA GLY A 33 10.49 -24.07 -14.23
C GLY A 33 8.99 -24.27 -14.49
N LEU A 34 8.28 -24.93 -13.58
CA LEU A 34 6.83 -25.16 -13.66
C LEU A 34 6.02 -23.86 -13.50
N VAL A 35 6.43 -22.98 -12.58
CA VAL A 35 5.80 -21.65 -12.40
C VAL A 35 6.04 -20.77 -13.63
N ALA A 36 7.24 -20.80 -14.20
CA ALA A 36 7.57 -20.03 -15.40
C ALA A 36 6.82 -20.51 -16.66
N THR A 37 6.39 -21.78 -16.69
CA THR A 37 5.67 -22.38 -17.82
C THR A 37 4.15 -22.24 -17.72
N GLY A 38 3.62 -21.67 -16.62
CA GLY A 38 2.21 -21.32 -16.48
C GLY A 38 1.27 -22.52 -16.37
N GLU A 39 1.78 -23.70 -16.02
CA GLU A 39 1.00 -24.94 -15.97
C GLU A 39 0.21 -25.02 -14.65
N ALA A 40 -1.02 -24.46 -14.67
CA ALA A 40 -2.19 -24.76 -13.84
C ALA A 40 -2.00 -25.12 -12.34
N ALA A 41 -0.99 -24.59 -11.65
CA ALA A 41 -0.99 -24.57 -10.19
C ALA A 41 -1.97 -23.48 -9.72
N SER A 42 -2.74 -23.75 -8.65
CA SER A 42 -3.62 -22.74 -8.05
C SER A 42 -2.79 -21.50 -7.70
N LYS A 43 -3.35 -20.30 -7.94
CA LYS A 43 -2.67 -19.01 -7.68
C LYS A 43 -2.00 -18.98 -6.29
N THR A 44 -2.66 -19.58 -5.31
CA THR A 44 -2.20 -19.74 -3.92
C THR A 44 -0.89 -20.53 -3.79
N VAL A 45 -0.74 -21.66 -4.49
CA VAL A 45 0.50 -22.48 -4.43
C VAL A 45 1.65 -21.75 -5.12
N ILE A 46 1.37 -21.02 -6.19
CA ILE A 46 2.37 -20.20 -6.87
C ILE A 46 2.83 -19.05 -5.96
N GLU A 47 1.91 -18.36 -5.27
CA GLU A 47 2.25 -17.32 -4.29
C GLU A 47 3.03 -17.85 -3.10
N GLU A 48 2.64 -19.00 -2.55
CA GLU A 48 3.31 -19.63 -1.41
C GLU A 48 4.73 -20.10 -1.77
N VAL A 49 4.95 -20.59 -2.99
CA VAL A 49 6.30 -20.96 -3.44
C VAL A 49 7.11 -19.72 -3.81
N ARG A 50 6.48 -18.70 -4.40
CA ARG A 50 7.14 -17.42 -4.70
C ARG A 50 7.57 -16.72 -3.42
N SER A 51 6.78 -16.75 -2.35
CA SER A 51 7.16 -16.20 -1.06
C SER A 51 8.39 -16.94 -0.52
N VAL A 52 8.40 -18.28 -0.46
CA VAL A 52 9.54 -19.07 0.04
C VAL A 52 10.84 -18.80 -0.73
N LEU A 53 10.78 -18.66 -2.06
CA LEU A 53 11.95 -18.33 -2.89
C LEU A 53 12.41 -16.88 -2.74
N THR A 54 11.50 -15.99 -2.31
CA THR A 54 11.77 -14.57 -2.14
C THR A 54 12.20 -14.23 -0.71
N THR A 55 11.76 -14.99 0.29
CA THR A 55 12.25 -14.95 1.66
C THR A 55 13.76 -15.27 1.73
N GLN A 56 14.28 -16.10 0.82
CA GLN A 56 15.73 -16.33 0.69
C GLN A 56 16.53 -15.09 0.22
N LYS A 57 15.87 -13.98 -0.11
CA LYS A 57 16.48 -12.73 -0.58
C LYS A 57 16.48 -11.63 0.49
N LEU A 58 15.94 -11.88 1.68
CA LEU A 58 16.10 -10.96 2.81
C LEU A 58 17.58 -10.81 3.14
N GLY A 59 18.05 -9.57 3.12
CA GLY A 59 19.39 -9.16 3.49
C GLY A 59 19.40 -8.51 4.87
N PHE A 60 20.61 -8.25 5.36
CA PHE A 60 20.82 -7.45 6.55
C PHE A 60 21.78 -6.32 6.22
N PHE A 61 21.35 -5.09 6.50
CA PHE A 61 22.18 -3.90 6.37
C PHE A 61 22.47 -3.35 7.77
N HIS A 62 23.70 -3.47 8.24
CA HIS A 62 24.09 -3.05 9.61
C HIS A 62 23.18 -3.61 10.72
N GLY A 63 22.64 -4.82 10.53
CA GLY A 63 21.70 -5.47 11.45
C GLY A 63 20.25 -5.03 11.33
N LEU A 64 19.91 -4.18 10.35
CA LEU A 64 18.53 -3.89 9.94
C LEU A 64 18.09 -4.89 8.88
N THR A 65 16.83 -5.31 8.95
CA THR A 65 16.25 -6.21 7.94
C THR A 65 16.02 -5.40 6.67
N CYS A 66 16.54 -5.87 5.54
CA CYS A 66 16.43 -5.14 4.28
C CYS A 66 16.24 -6.06 3.07
N GLY A 67 15.84 -5.46 1.97
CA GLY A 67 15.84 -6.11 0.67
C GLY A 67 17.25 -6.22 0.09
N PRO A 68 17.45 -7.10 -0.90
CA PRO A 68 18.77 -7.39 -1.46
C PRO A 68 19.33 -6.24 -2.30
N ASN A 69 18.48 -5.31 -2.75
CA ASN A 69 18.86 -4.24 -3.69
C ASN A 69 18.94 -2.87 -2.99
N ILE A 70 19.09 -2.84 -1.67
CA ILE A 70 19.05 -1.59 -0.89
C ILE A 70 20.20 -0.63 -1.29
N GLU A 71 21.39 -1.17 -1.51
CA GLU A 71 22.57 -0.38 -1.89
C GLU A 71 22.59 -0.07 -3.39
N SER A 72 22.12 -1.00 -4.24
CA SER A 72 22.20 -0.87 -5.70
C SER A 72 21.09 -0.03 -6.33
N SER A 73 19.96 0.16 -5.64
CA SER A 73 18.81 0.89 -6.19
C SER A 73 18.92 2.39 -5.91
N ASP A 74 18.51 3.24 -6.85
CA ASP A 74 18.50 4.70 -6.67
C ASP A 74 17.35 5.17 -5.74
N SER A 75 16.33 4.32 -5.58
CA SER A 75 15.20 4.55 -4.69
C SER A 75 15.25 3.64 -3.46
N LEU A 76 14.82 4.18 -2.32
CA LEU A 76 14.77 3.53 -1.02
C LEU A 76 13.36 3.59 -0.43
N ILE A 77 12.85 2.46 0.06
CA ILE A 77 11.61 2.42 0.85
C ILE A 77 11.97 2.12 2.30
N VAL A 78 11.68 3.03 3.21
CA VAL A 78 11.90 2.85 4.66
C VAL A 78 10.57 2.48 5.31
N MET A 79 10.57 1.42 6.09
CA MET A 79 9.38 0.86 6.75
C MET A 79 9.62 0.72 8.25
N GLU A 80 8.56 0.71 9.06
CA GLU A 80 8.65 0.64 10.51
C GLU A 80 9.30 -0.67 11.01
N GLY A 81 8.70 -1.79 10.58
CA GLY A 81 8.98 -3.12 11.11
C GLY A 81 9.66 -4.07 10.13
N ARG A 82 10.17 -5.16 10.69
CA ARG A 82 10.82 -6.26 9.93
C ARG A 82 9.80 -7.09 9.16
N ASN A 83 8.59 -7.22 9.71
CA ASN A 83 7.49 -7.94 9.07
C ASN A 83 7.00 -7.21 7.83
N ASP A 84 6.91 -5.87 7.88
CA ASP A 84 6.54 -5.03 6.74
C ASP A 84 7.50 -5.25 5.57
N VAL A 85 8.80 -5.16 5.83
CA VAL A 85 9.85 -5.43 4.84
C VAL A 85 9.75 -6.85 4.29
N SER A 86 9.47 -7.84 5.14
CA SER A 86 9.30 -9.22 4.71
C SER A 86 8.11 -9.38 3.77
N ASN A 87 6.98 -8.74 4.09
CA ASN A 87 5.77 -8.78 3.26
C ASN A 87 6.02 -8.11 1.89
N VAL A 88 6.61 -6.92 1.90
CA VAL A 88 6.93 -6.14 0.69
C VAL A 88 7.93 -6.87 -0.21
N ILE A 89 8.93 -7.51 0.39
CA ILE A 89 9.89 -8.35 -0.34
C ILE A 89 9.19 -9.55 -0.96
N ASN A 90 8.29 -10.24 -0.25
CA ASN A 90 7.55 -11.40 -0.78
C ASN A 90 6.77 -11.06 -2.06
N TYR A 91 6.26 -9.84 -2.18
CA TYR A 91 5.57 -9.34 -3.37
C TYR A 91 6.50 -8.83 -4.48
N GLY A 92 7.82 -8.82 -4.24
CA GLY A 92 8.85 -8.58 -5.26
C GLY A 92 9.52 -7.22 -5.20
N ILE A 93 9.23 -6.40 -4.18
CA ILE A 93 9.86 -5.10 -3.96
C ILE A 93 11.16 -5.31 -3.17
N LYS A 94 12.30 -4.98 -3.77
CA LYS A 94 13.63 -5.42 -3.28
C LYS A 94 14.46 -4.32 -2.61
N ASN A 95 13.93 -3.10 -2.55
CA ASN A 95 14.62 -1.90 -2.08
C ASN A 95 13.99 -1.34 -0.79
N ALA A 96 13.39 -2.22 0.03
CA ALA A 96 12.81 -1.86 1.32
C ALA A 96 13.78 -2.13 2.49
N ILE A 97 13.79 -1.29 3.51
CA ILE A 97 14.58 -1.47 4.75
C ILE A 97 13.74 -1.11 5.97
N ALA A 98 13.94 -1.86 7.07
CA ALA A 98 13.26 -1.63 8.33
C ALA A 98 14.03 -0.60 9.16
N CYS A 99 13.32 0.34 9.78
CA CYS A 99 13.91 1.27 10.76
C CYS A 99 13.89 0.74 12.19
N ASP A 100 13.18 -0.37 12.45
CA ASP A 100 13.07 -1.06 13.76
C ASP A 100 12.44 -0.18 14.86
N GLY A 101 11.45 0.63 14.46
CA GLY A 101 10.64 1.49 15.35
C GLY A 101 11.27 2.83 15.76
N ALA A 102 10.55 3.58 16.60
CA ALA A 102 10.91 4.91 17.09
C ALA A 102 12.00 4.90 18.18
N GLY A 103 12.91 5.88 18.16
CA GLY A 103 13.80 6.21 19.29
C GLY A 103 15.24 5.69 19.27
N ASN A 104 15.66 4.86 18.30
CA ASN A 104 17.08 4.52 18.13
C ASN A 104 17.44 4.25 16.66
N MET A 105 17.27 5.28 15.81
CA MET A 105 17.62 5.15 14.40
C MET A 105 19.14 5.08 14.23
N LYS A 106 19.60 4.09 13.46
CA LYS A 106 21.02 3.91 13.15
C LYS A 106 21.50 4.97 12.17
N GLN A 107 22.67 5.53 12.44
CA GLN A 107 23.29 6.54 11.56
C GLN A 107 23.49 5.99 10.14
N GLU A 108 23.79 4.71 10.01
CA GLU A 108 23.98 4.07 8.71
C GLU A 108 22.71 4.06 7.85
N LEU A 109 21.51 4.02 8.46
CA LEU A 109 20.25 4.16 7.73
C LEU A 109 20.05 5.59 7.22
N ILE A 110 20.38 6.58 8.04
CA ILE A 110 20.29 8.01 7.69
C ILE A 110 21.24 8.33 6.53
N ASP A 111 22.49 7.87 6.62
CA ASP A 111 23.50 8.06 5.59
C ASP A 111 23.07 7.37 4.27
N LEU A 112 22.51 6.16 4.38
CA LEU A 112 21.96 5.45 3.24
C LEU A 112 20.80 6.22 2.60
N ALA A 113 19.83 6.69 3.38
CA ALA A 113 18.69 7.46 2.87
C ALA A 113 19.15 8.76 2.19
N ASN A 114 20.08 9.50 2.80
CA ASN A 114 20.62 10.74 2.24
C ASN A 114 21.43 10.52 0.94
N SER A 115 22.00 9.33 0.74
CA SER A 115 22.73 9.00 -0.50
C SER A 115 21.82 8.71 -1.70
N LYS A 116 20.52 8.51 -1.48
CA LYS A 116 19.57 8.02 -2.50
C LYS A 116 18.87 9.16 -3.23
N GLU A 117 18.52 8.92 -4.48
CA GLU A 117 17.80 9.92 -5.29
C GLU A 117 16.38 10.11 -4.78
N THR A 118 15.69 9.02 -4.45
CA THR A 118 14.31 9.03 -3.97
C THR A 118 14.17 8.21 -2.69
N VAL A 119 13.66 8.81 -1.62
CA VAL A 119 13.34 8.13 -0.36
C VAL A 119 11.84 8.18 -0.11
N ILE A 120 11.25 7.00 0.03
CA ILE A 120 9.83 6.81 0.35
C ILE A 120 9.75 6.26 1.77
N VAL A 121 9.02 6.91 2.65
CA VAL A 121 8.70 6.35 3.97
C VAL A 121 7.31 5.73 3.90
N ALA A 122 7.24 4.43 4.17
CA ALA A 122 6.01 3.67 4.24
C ALA A 122 5.60 3.53 5.71
N ILE A 123 4.46 4.12 6.07
CA ILE A 123 3.94 4.13 7.44
C ILE A 123 2.62 3.40 7.55
N ASP A 124 2.37 2.82 8.72
CA ASP A 124 1.09 2.21 9.05
C ASP A 124 -0.04 3.25 9.12
N GLY A 125 -1.28 2.79 9.01
CA GLY A 125 -2.47 3.63 9.01
C GLY A 125 -2.91 4.06 10.42
N ASP A 126 -1.97 4.25 11.33
CA ASP A 126 -2.23 4.57 12.73
C ASP A 126 -1.43 5.79 13.20
N ARG A 127 -1.70 6.22 14.44
CA ARG A 127 -1.00 7.37 15.04
C ARG A 127 0.48 7.07 15.29
N GLY A 128 0.85 5.80 15.49
CA GLY A 128 2.23 5.38 15.68
C GLY A 128 3.08 5.65 14.44
N GLY A 129 2.58 5.24 13.27
CA GLY A 129 3.18 5.50 11.97
C GLY A 129 3.30 6.99 11.66
N GLU A 130 2.28 7.79 11.99
CA GLU A 130 2.34 9.25 11.83
C GLU A 130 3.42 9.90 12.71
N MET A 131 3.55 9.45 13.95
CA MET A 131 4.61 9.93 14.86
C MET A 131 5.99 9.55 14.35
N LEU A 132 6.16 8.31 13.87
CA LEU A 132 7.41 7.84 13.28
C LEU A 132 7.79 8.64 12.03
N LEU A 133 6.82 8.97 11.17
CA LEU A 133 7.05 9.81 10.00
C LEU A 133 7.63 11.17 10.39
N ARG A 134 7.09 11.82 11.42
CA ARG A 134 7.59 13.13 11.90
C ARG A 134 9.02 13.02 12.41
N GLU A 135 9.35 11.95 13.13
CA GLU A 135 10.72 11.64 13.58
C GLU A 135 11.67 11.49 12.38
N LEU A 136 11.30 10.62 11.43
CA LEU A 136 12.08 10.30 10.23
C LEU A 136 12.30 11.52 9.35
N TYR A 137 11.25 12.32 9.12
CA TYR A 137 11.32 13.55 8.33
C TYR A 137 12.27 14.60 8.93
N GLY A 138 12.42 14.63 10.26
CA GLY A 138 13.38 15.50 10.95
C GLY A 138 14.83 15.01 10.90
N MET A 139 15.07 13.71 10.73
CA MET A 139 16.40 13.10 10.84
C MET A 139 17.06 12.77 9.49
N MET A 140 16.29 12.45 8.45
CA MET A 140 16.81 12.05 7.16
C MET A 140 16.00 12.63 6.00
N LYS A 141 16.57 12.57 4.80
CA LYS A 141 15.85 12.92 3.57
C LYS A 141 14.64 12.01 3.38
N VAL A 142 13.47 12.60 3.20
CA VAL A 142 12.21 11.92 2.87
C VAL A 142 11.50 12.71 1.77
N ASP A 143 11.35 12.11 0.59
CA ASP A 143 10.72 12.78 -0.57
C ASP A 143 9.21 12.48 -0.62
N PHE A 144 8.85 11.23 -0.36
CA PHE A 144 7.47 10.76 -0.46
C PHE A 144 7.06 9.91 0.74
N VAL A 145 5.75 9.85 0.97
CA VAL A 145 5.13 9.04 2.01
C VAL A 145 4.08 8.14 1.38
N ALA A 146 4.15 6.86 1.69
CA ALA A 146 3.13 5.88 1.37
C ALA A 146 2.45 5.45 2.67
N GLN A 147 1.22 5.91 2.90
CA GLN A 147 0.46 5.55 4.09
C GLN A 147 -0.42 4.33 3.78
N ALA A 148 -0.45 3.35 4.69
CA ALA A 148 -1.41 2.26 4.64
C ALA A 148 -2.83 2.80 4.91
N PRO A 149 -3.90 2.11 4.46
CA PRO A 149 -5.27 2.45 4.83
C PRO A 149 -5.43 2.54 6.35
N ILE A 150 -6.33 3.40 6.83
CA ILE A 150 -6.51 3.64 8.27
C ILE A 150 -6.78 2.33 9.02
N GLY A 151 -6.04 2.13 10.12
CA GLY A 151 -6.13 0.93 10.95
C GLY A 151 -5.56 -0.35 10.33
N GLN A 152 -4.87 -0.25 9.19
CA GLN A 152 -4.15 -1.38 8.59
C GLN A 152 -2.64 -1.20 8.70
N GLU A 153 -1.95 -2.33 8.83
CA GLU A 153 -0.50 -2.43 8.96
C GLU A 153 0.11 -3.03 7.69
N TRP A 154 1.30 -2.57 7.31
CA TRP A 154 2.00 -3.06 6.11
C TRP A 154 2.29 -4.56 6.14
N GLU A 155 2.44 -5.17 7.32
CA GLU A 155 2.62 -6.62 7.48
C GLU A 155 1.45 -7.46 6.97
N LEU A 156 0.22 -6.92 6.98
CA LEU A 156 -1.01 -7.64 6.60
C LEU A 156 -1.63 -7.14 5.29
N LEU A 157 -1.00 -6.17 4.61
CA LEU A 157 -1.54 -5.65 3.35
C LEU A 157 -1.49 -6.69 2.22
N PRO A 158 -2.60 -6.86 1.46
CA PRO A 158 -2.60 -7.58 0.20
C PRO A 158 -1.74 -6.89 -0.86
N GLN A 159 -1.19 -7.66 -1.80
CA GLN A 159 -0.31 -7.14 -2.87
C GLN A 159 -0.90 -5.95 -3.63
N LYS A 160 -2.21 -6.00 -3.94
CA LYS A 160 -2.90 -4.95 -4.68
C LYS A 160 -2.91 -3.63 -3.92
N THR A 161 -3.34 -3.66 -2.66
CA THR A 161 -3.38 -2.50 -1.76
C THR A 161 -2.00 -1.90 -1.59
N MET A 162 -0.99 -2.74 -1.34
CA MET A 162 0.39 -2.30 -1.17
C MET A 162 0.94 -1.61 -2.43
N THR A 163 0.69 -2.17 -3.61
CA THR A 163 1.13 -1.56 -4.89
C THR A 163 0.42 -0.22 -5.13
N LYS A 164 -0.89 -0.15 -4.80
CA LYS A 164 -1.68 1.09 -4.86
C LYS A 164 -1.10 2.16 -3.93
N CYS A 165 -0.85 1.84 -2.66
CA CYS A 165 -0.24 2.76 -1.69
C CYS A 165 1.12 3.33 -2.16
N LEU A 166 1.99 2.49 -2.72
CA LEU A 166 3.29 2.93 -3.25
C LEU A 166 3.18 3.77 -4.53
N SER A 167 2.17 3.49 -5.37
CA SER A 167 1.91 4.24 -6.60
C SER A 167 1.35 5.64 -6.32
N MET A 168 0.45 5.74 -5.34
CA MET A 168 -0.23 6.98 -4.93
C MET A 168 0.48 7.69 -3.77
N LYS A 169 1.79 7.45 -3.61
CA LYS A 169 2.60 8.11 -2.59
C LYS A 169 2.48 9.63 -2.70
N GLU A 170 2.30 10.29 -1.57
CA GLU A 170 2.18 11.75 -1.49
C GLU A 170 3.55 12.39 -1.19
N ALA A 171 3.75 13.64 -1.59
CA ALA A 171 4.96 14.38 -1.20
C ALA A 171 5.01 14.54 0.32
N ALA A 172 6.16 14.26 0.93
CA ALA A 172 6.28 14.22 2.38
C ALA A 172 5.91 15.54 3.06
N SER A 173 6.30 16.67 2.48
CA SER A 173 5.96 18.00 2.96
C SER A 173 4.45 18.26 3.05
N LYS A 174 3.67 17.72 2.11
CA LYS A 174 2.21 17.85 2.09
C LYS A 174 1.55 17.03 3.20
N VAL A 175 2.09 15.83 3.48
CA VAL A 175 1.57 14.96 4.55
C VAL A 175 1.90 15.54 5.92
N ILE A 176 3.14 15.99 6.14
CA ILE A 176 3.53 16.65 7.40
C ILE A 176 2.66 17.87 7.68
N ALA A 177 2.45 18.75 6.68
CA ALA A 177 1.60 19.92 6.85
C ALA A 177 0.12 19.58 7.17
N ARG A 178 -0.38 18.43 6.72
CA ARG A 178 -1.72 17.92 7.09
C ARG A 178 -1.74 17.46 8.54
N LEU A 179 -0.72 16.70 8.94
CA LEU A 179 -0.56 16.16 10.29
C LEU A 179 -0.36 17.25 11.36
N GLU A 180 0.27 18.37 11.02
CA GLU A 180 0.43 19.50 11.95
C GLU A 180 -0.88 20.28 12.15
N LYS A 181 -1.75 20.33 11.14
CA LYS A 181 -3.06 20.99 11.24
C LYS A 181 -4.04 20.20 12.11
N THR A 182 -4.05 18.88 11.99
CA THR A 182 -4.92 18.01 12.78
C THR A 182 -4.57 18.04 14.27
N ASP A 183 -3.28 18.10 14.62
CA ASP A 183 -2.84 18.19 16.02
C ASP A 183 -3.21 19.55 16.66
N GLY A 184 -3.22 20.64 15.86
CA GLY A 184 -3.63 21.97 16.33
C GLY A 184 -5.13 22.11 16.61
N GLU A 185 -5.97 21.26 16.02
CA GLU A 185 -7.42 21.21 16.28
C GLU A 185 -7.75 20.36 17.52
N GLU A 186 -6.93 19.36 17.88
CA GLU A 186 -7.16 18.50 19.06
C GLU A 186 -6.89 19.20 20.40
N ASP A 187 -6.01 20.21 20.46
CA ASP A 187 -5.67 20.96 21.69
C ASP A 187 -6.68 22.08 22.02
N SER A 188 -7.68 22.32 21.16
CA SER A 188 -8.73 23.34 21.34
C SER A 188 -10.13 22.72 21.39
N ALA A 189 -10.33 21.69 22.20
CA ALA A 189 -11.67 21.18 22.49
C ALA A 189 -12.42 22.10 23.47
N THR A 190 -13.00 23.20 22.98
CA THR A 190 -14.24 23.75 23.56
C THR A 190 -15.09 24.42 22.48
N THR A 191 -16.28 23.84 22.29
CA THR A 191 -17.45 24.28 21.49
C THR A 191 -17.33 24.29 19.95
N PRO A 192 -18.26 23.64 19.23
CA PRO A 192 -18.30 23.62 17.78
C PRO A 192 -18.88 24.93 17.25
N GLU A 193 -18.04 25.77 16.65
CA GLU A 193 -18.52 26.83 15.77
C GLU A 193 -18.36 26.37 14.32
N GLU A 194 -19.50 26.34 13.63
CA GLU A 194 -19.58 26.37 12.18
C GLU A 194 -18.66 27.46 11.63
N SER A 195 -17.56 27.08 11.00
CA SER A 195 -16.87 27.94 10.05
C SER A 195 -16.95 27.29 8.67
N THR A 196 -17.89 27.84 7.90
CA THR A 196 -17.88 27.87 6.45
C THR A 196 -16.49 28.24 5.93
N GLU A 197 -15.70 27.24 5.56
CA GLU A 197 -14.55 27.44 4.67
C GLU A 197 -14.85 26.74 3.35
N THR A 198 -15.14 27.57 2.35
CA THR A 198 -15.21 27.24 0.93
C THR A 198 -13.96 26.46 0.53
N LYS A 199 -14.06 25.12 0.50
CA LYS A 199 -13.10 24.27 -0.19
C LYS A 199 -13.29 24.50 -1.69
N GLU A 200 -12.26 25.03 -2.34
CA GLU A 200 -12.19 25.05 -3.79
C GLU A 200 -12.43 23.64 -4.32
N VAL A 201 -13.51 23.51 -5.09
CA VAL A 201 -13.98 22.29 -5.71
C VAL A 201 -12.91 21.81 -6.70
N PRO A 202 -12.36 20.59 -6.58
CA PRO A 202 -11.46 20.04 -7.60
C PRO A 202 -12.18 20.03 -8.95
N GLU A 203 -11.52 20.44 -10.04
CA GLU A 203 -12.08 20.42 -11.42
C GLU A 203 -12.70 19.05 -11.81
N ASN A 204 -12.23 17.97 -11.18
CA ASN A 204 -12.78 16.62 -11.35
C ASN A 204 -14.22 16.44 -10.87
N VAL A 205 -14.71 17.22 -9.89
CA VAL A 205 -16.07 17.09 -9.35
C VAL A 205 -17.12 17.71 -10.28
N THR A 206 -16.76 18.76 -11.01
CA THR A 206 -17.62 19.37 -12.04
C THR A 206 -17.84 18.45 -13.24
N GLU A 207 -16.86 17.63 -13.62
CA GLU A 207 -17.03 16.62 -14.68
C GLU A 207 -17.90 15.44 -14.21
N LEU A 208 -17.75 15.04 -12.94
CA LEU A 208 -18.57 13.98 -12.30
C LEU A 208 -20.06 14.35 -12.22
N ALA A 209 -20.38 15.64 -12.03
CA ALA A 209 -21.76 16.13 -12.01
C ALA A 209 -22.47 15.97 -13.37
N GLY A 210 -21.75 16.14 -14.49
CA GLY A 210 -22.31 15.92 -15.83
C GLY A 210 -22.71 14.46 -16.08
N HIS A 211 -22.02 13.51 -15.44
CA HIS A 211 -22.35 12.08 -15.53
C HIS A 211 -23.57 11.68 -14.69
N LEU A 212 -23.99 12.51 -13.73
CA LEU A 212 -25.18 12.28 -12.91
C LEU A 212 -26.48 12.50 -13.73
N GLU A 213 -26.48 13.46 -14.66
CA GLU A 213 -27.66 13.78 -15.49
C GLU A 213 -28.04 12.68 -16.48
N GLU A 214 -27.09 11.84 -16.88
CA GLU A 214 -27.32 10.69 -17.79
C GLU A 214 -27.87 9.44 -17.06
N LEU A 215 -27.90 9.45 -15.73
CA LEU A 215 -28.27 8.29 -14.92
C LEU A 215 -29.77 8.26 -14.61
N LYS A 216 -30.37 7.06 -14.63
CA LYS A 216 -31.73 6.85 -14.12
C LYS A 216 -31.74 6.96 -12.60
N ALA A 217 -32.87 7.38 -12.03
CA ALA A 217 -33.06 7.45 -10.58
C ALA A 217 -32.65 6.14 -9.88
N ASN A 218 -31.95 6.26 -8.76
CA ASN A 218 -31.37 5.19 -7.94
C ASN A 218 -30.36 4.28 -8.67
N HIS A 219 -29.70 4.75 -9.73
CA HIS A 219 -28.60 4.03 -10.36
C HIS A 219 -27.26 4.68 -10.03
N ALA A 220 -26.23 3.84 -9.91
CA ALA A 220 -24.86 4.23 -9.70
C ALA A 220 -23.99 3.85 -10.90
N VAL A 221 -22.86 4.53 -11.02
CA VAL A 221 -21.78 4.22 -11.97
C VAL A 221 -20.45 4.40 -11.26
N PHE A 222 -19.48 3.55 -11.59
CA PHE A 222 -18.09 3.75 -11.23
C PHE A 222 -17.36 4.54 -12.30
N VAL A 223 -16.55 5.50 -11.85
CA VAL A 223 -15.66 6.29 -12.71
C VAL A 223 -14.23 5.86 -12.43
N TYR A 224 -13.51 5.45 -13.48
CA TYR A 224 -12.14 4.98 -13.41
C TYR A 224 -11.14 6.12 -13.65
N VAL A 225 -9.86 5.86 -13.34
CA VAL A 225 -8.75 6.83 -13.50
C VAL A 225 -8.61 7.34 -14.94
N ASP A 226 -9.02 6.54 -15.93
CA ASP A 226 -8.95 6.89 -17.37
C ASP A 226 -10.18 7.68 -17.88
N GLY A 227 -11.12 8.02 -16.99
CA GLY A 227 -12.37 8.70 -17.35
C GLY A 227 -13.43 7.77 -17.96
N SER A 228 -13.18 6.47 -18.03
CA SER A 228 -14.19 5.50 -18.45
C SER A 228 -15.23 5.26 -17.36
N LYS A 229 -16.42 4.81 -17.78
CA LYS A 229 -17.58 4.58 -16.90
C LYS A 229 -18.04 3.12 -16.95
N SER A 230 -18.44 2.58 -15.80
CA SER A 230 -19.10 1.28 -15.73
C SER A 230 -20.53 1.34 -16.30
N GLU A 231 -21.15 0.17 -16.50
CA GLU A 231 -22.57 0.13 -16.79
C GLU A 231 -23.39 0.66 -15.60
N PRO A 232 -24.55 1.32 -15.84
CA PRO A 232 -25.43 1.78 -14.79
C PRO A 232 -25.98 0.61 -13.98
N MET A 233 -25.86 0.72 -12.67
CA MET A 233 -26.14 -0.39 -11.78
C MET A 233 -27.02 0.01 -10.60
N GLY A 234 -27.81 -0.93 -10.09
CA GLY A 234 -28.75 -0.67 -9.00
C GLY A 234 -28.11 -0.79 -7.62
N PRO A 235 -28.77 -0.34 -6.54
CA PRO A 235 -28.22 -0.35 -5.18
C PRO A 235 -27.94 -1.77 -4.65
N ARG A 236 -28.61 -2.79 -5.22
CA ARG A 236 -28.42 -4.19 -4.86
C ARG A 236 -27.17 -4.82 -5.46
N SER A 237 -26.73 -4.35 -6.63
CA SER A 237 -25.51 -4.84 -7.26
C SER A 237 -24.28 -4.01 -6.90
N LEU A 238 -24.47 -2.84 -6.26
CA LEU A 238 -23.41 -1.90 -5.84
C LEU A 238 -22.24 -2.59 -5.13
N ALA A 239 -22.52 -3.43 -4.15
CA ALA A 239 -21.48 -4.13 -3.39
C ALA A 239 -20.68 -5.13 -4.25
N LYS A 240 -21.37 -5.91 -5.08
CA LYS A 240 -20.73 -6.96 -5.89
C LYS A 240 -19.85 -6.37 -6.99
N GLU A 241 -20.34 -5.34 -7.67
CA GLU A 241 -19.55 -4.72 -8.74
C GLU A 241 -18.48 -3.78 -8.18
N ALA A 242 -18.63 -3.22 -6.97
CA ALA A 242 -17.54 -2.49 -6.30
C ALA A 242 -16.35 -3.41 -5.98
N GLU A 243 -16.59 -4.65 -5.57
CA GLU A 243 -15.53 -5.66 -5.38
C GLU A 243 -14.84 -6.04 -6.71
N GLU A 244 -15.59 -6.07 -7.82
CA GLU A 244 -15.09 -6.43 -9.15
C GLU A 244 -14.46 -5.23 -9.90
N ALA A 245 -14.82 -4.00 -9.54
CA ALA A 245 -14.37 -2.75 -10.17
C ALA A 245 -12.98 -2.32 -9.68
N ASP A 246 -11.96 -3.05 -10.14
CA ASP A 246 -10.56 -2.73 -9.88
C ASP A 246 -10.15 -1.43 -10.61
N GLY A 247 -9.77 -0.40 -9.86
CA GLY A 247 -9.33 0.90 -10.41
C GLY A 247 -10.39 2.01 -10.46
N ALA A 248 -11.57 1.80 -9.85
CA ALA A 248 -12.57 2.86 -9.69
C ALA A 248 -12.07 3.94 -8.69
N VAL A 249 -12.23 5.22 -9.06
CA VAL A 249 -11.83 6.39 -8.27
C VAL A 249 -13.03 7.05 -7.61
N ALA A 250 -14.18 7.05 -8.28
CA ALA A 250 -15.41 7.63 -7.76
C ALA A 250 -16.64 6.74 -8.00
N ILE A 251 -17.59 6.78 -7.06
CA ILE A 251 -18.96 6.30 -7.23
C ILE A 251 -19.86 7.50 -7.48
N VAL A 252 -20.57 7.51 -8.59
CA VAL A 252 -21.61 8.51 -8.89
C VAL A 252 -22.96 7.85 -8.75
N LEU A 253 -23.78 8.27 -7.80
CA LEU A 253 -25.10 7.72 -7.49
C LEU A 253 -26.19 8.77 -7.74
N ASN A 254 -27.09 8.52 -8.68
CA ASN A 254 -28.29 9.35 -8.86
C ASN A 254 -29.36 8.99 -7.80
N GLY A 255 -29.08 9.30 -6.54
CA GLY A 255 -29.94 8.99 -5.39
C GLY A 255 -29.28 9.32 -4.04
N PRO A 256 -30.00 9.05 -2.93
CA PRO A 256 -29.53 9.37 -1.59
C PRO A 256 -28.29 8.57 -1.17
N ILE A 257 -27.29 9.24 -0.60
CA ILE A 257 -26.11 8.57 -0.02
C ILE A 257 -26.45 8.00 1.35
N SER A 258 -26.38 6.68 1.49
CA SER A 258 -26.58 5.97 2.77
C SER A 258 -25.27 5.58 3.43
N LYS A 259 -25.27 5.30 4.75
CA LYS A 259 -24.11 4.74 5.47
C LYS A 259 -23.51 3.51 4.76
N ARG A 260 -24.38 2.62 4.26
CA ARG A 260 -24.00 1.42 3.51
C ARG A 260 -23.27 1.74 2.21
N THR A 261 -23.62 2.82 1.53
CA THR A 261 -22.94 3.24 0.29
C THR A 261 -21.51 3.69 0.58
N LEU A 262 -21.31 4.40 1.70
CA LEU A 262 -19.99 4.83 2.14
C LEU A 262 -19.14 3.67 2.66
N GLU A 263 -19.75 2.69 3.34
CA GLU A 263 -19.07 1.45 3.74
C GLU A 263 -18.60 0.64 2.54
N ILE A 264 -19.44 0.46 1.51
CA ILE A 264 -19.05 -0.23 0.26
C ILE A 264 -17.91 0.51 -0.44
N ALA A 265 -17.95 1.85 -0.48
CA ALA A 265 -16.87 2.64 -1.06
C ALA A 265 -15.56 2.46 -0.27
N SER A 266 -15.63 2.44 1.05
CA SER A 266 -14.47 2.20 1.93
C SER A 266 -13.89 0.79 1.73
N GLU A 267 -14.73 -0.25 1.72
CA GLU A 267 -14.33 -1.65 1.48
C GLU A 267 -13.69 -1.85 0.10
N ALA A 268 -14.23 -1.19 -0.93
CA ALA A 268 -13.70 -1.20 -2.29
C ALA A 268 -12.52 -0.22 -2.50
N ALA A 269 -12.11 0.51 -1.47
CA ALA A 269 -11.05 1.54 -1.51
C ALA A 269 -11.30 2.63 -2.57
N ILE A 270 -12.55 3.05 -2.73
CA ILE A 270 -13.00 4.13 -3.61
C ILE A 270 -13.09 5.42 -2.78
N GLN A 271 -12.36 6.44 -3.19
CA GLN A 271 -12.13 7.64 -2.38
C GLN A 271 -13.31 8.60 -2.39
N THR A 272 -14.05 8.68 -3.51
CA THR A 272 -15.06 9.72 -3.71
C THR A 272 -16.44 9.11 -3.97
N VAL A 273 -17.46 9.59 -3.27
CA VAL A 273 -18.86 9.23 -3.52
C VAL A 273 -19.66 10.50 -3.78
N LEU A 274 -20.25 10.61 -4.96
CA LEU A 274 -21.13 11.71 -5.34
C LEU A 274 -22.57 11.22 -5.36
N GLY A 275 -23.47 11.97 -4.73
CA GLY A 275 -24.89 11.63 -4.64
C GLY A 275 -25.80 12.84 -4.68
N THR A 276 -27.11 12.62 -4.78
CA THR A 276 -28.07 13.73 -4.92
C THR A 276 -28.42 14.39 -3.60
N GLU A 277 -28.60 13.60 -2.55
CA GLU A 277 -29.07 14.05 -1.24
C GLU A 277 -28.54 13.15 -0.11
N ALA A 278 -28.59 13.64 1.13
CA ALA A 278 -28.22 12.87 2.31
C ALA A 278 -29.30 11.81 2.62
N GLY A 279 -28.92 10.54 2.62
CA GLY A 279 -29.80 9.41 2.90
C GLY A 279 -29.86 9.00 4.37
N LYS A 280 -30.45 7.83 4.61
CA LYS A 280 -30.59 7.25 5.95
C LYS A 280 -29.22 7.01 6.59
N GLU A 281 -29.04 7.52 7.81
CA GLU A 281 -27.81 7.40 8.60
C GLU A 281 -26.57 7.96 7.88
N TYR A 282 -26.76 8.97 7.02
CA TYR A 282 -25.65 9.69 6.40
C TYR A 282 -24.76 10.32 7.47
N GLY A 283 -23.48 9.98 7.42
CA GLY A 283 -22.45 10.49 8.31
C GLY A 283 -21.12 10.44 7.58
N LYS A 284 -20.28 11.45 7.78
CA LYS A 284 -18.94 11.52 7.17
C LYS A 284 -18.09 10.35 7.69
N ILE A 285 -17.58 9.53 6.78
CA ILE A 285 -16.59 8.50 7.08
C ILE A 285 -15.21 9.10 6.75
N LYS A 286 -14.22 8.92 7.63
CA LYS A 286 -12.90 9.56 7.47
C LYS A 286 -12.17 9.14 6.18
N ASP A 287 -12.46 7.94 5.67
CA ASP A 287 -11.78 7.33 4.52
C ASP A 287 -12.45 7.60 3.16
N VAL A 288 -13.64 8.22 3.14
CA VAL A 288 -14.43 8.44 1.92
C VAL A 288 -14.94 9.87 1.88
N GLU A 289 -14.57 10.62 0.85
CA GLU A 289 -15.10 11.94 0.58
C GLU A 289 -16.46 11.84 -0.09
N SER A 290 -17.52 12.20 0.64
CA SER A 290 -18.88 12.25 0.11
C SER A 290 -19.28 13.66 -0.29
N TRP A 291 -19.80 13.81 -1.51
CA TRP A 291 -20.25 15.08 -2.09
C TRP A 291 -21.73 14.97 -2.46
N LEU A 292 -22.54 15.97 -2.09
CA LEU A 292 -23.95 16.03 -2.47
C LEU A 292 -24.11 17.07 -3.56
N THR A 293 -24.87 16.78 -4.61
CA THR A 293 -25.21 17.81 -5.62
C THR A 293 -26.04 18.96 -5.05
N ALA A 294 -26.69 18.77 -3.90
CA ALA A 294 -27.35 19.86 -3.19
C ALA A 294 -26.36 20.88 -2.59
N ASP A 295 -25.07 20.53 -2.48
CA ASP A 295 -24.00 21.40 -1.97
C ASP A 295 -23.35 22.25 -3.08
N PHE A 296 -23.78 22.08 -4.34
CA PHE A 296 -23.28 22.78 -5.54
C PHE A 296 -24.36 23.55 -6.29
#